data_AF-A0A564Q0M3-F1
#
_entry.id   AF-A0A564Q0M3-F1
#
_cell.length_a   1.000
_cell.length_b   1.000
_cell.length_c   1.000
_cell.angle_alpha   90.00
_cell.angle_beta   90.00
_cell.angle_gamma   90.00
#
_symmetry.space_group_name_H-M   'P 1'
#
loop_
_entity.id
_entity.type
_entity.pdbx_description
1 polymer ?
#
loop_
_entity_poly.entity_id
_entity_poly.type
_entity_poly.pdbx_seq_one_letter_code
_entity_poly.pdbx_strand_id
1 'polypeptide(L)'
;MDNREDRSHFLDAIFRNDDPKPLLKMVINLDETPEDLIQWINENLFNVYRGKDLILPLYNLSRADLYLGRVYSNQNYGLWRYAVDLMTAGVQLPKNKRHRDIEYSTPSRWYMLGRAKRSKKIGNEVCYKVSKRYNISMKKAKMNALPYIKKLCTDKHTLIGIKKELNLKEEELALISGIKKEYIDSIFKEKTKFDENTKETAIKEKSGKAEQRSISDFPPYIR
;
A
#
# COMPACT_ATOMS: atom_id res chain seq x y z
N MET A 1 19.16 -11.28 -20.53
CA MET A 1 18.83 -12.60 -19.96
C MET A 1 17.63 -12.40 -19.08
N ASP A 2 16.63 -13.28 -19.16
CA ASP A 2 15.39 -13.09 -18.40
C ASP A 2 15.63 -13.55 -16.95
N ASN A 3 15.84 -12.61 -16.03
CA ASN A 3 16.11 -12.90 -14.60
C ASN A 3 15.07 -13.84 -13.97
N ARG A 4 13.89 -13.98 -14.58
CA ARG A 4 12.83 -14.85 -14.08
C ARG A 4 13.13 -16.34 -14.28
N GLU A 5 13.78 -16.70 -15.37
CA GLU A 5 14.19 -18.07 -15.66
C GLU A 5 15.33 -18.50 -14.72
N ASP A 6 16.32 -17.62 -14.54
CA ASP A 6 17.47 -17.87 -13.66
C ASP A 6 17.05 -18.08 -12.20
N ARG A 7 16.09 -17.29 -11.71
CA ARG A 7 15.52 -17.45 -10.36
C ARG A 7 14.73 -18.76 -10.22
N SER A 8 13.95 -19.12 -11.23
CA SER A 8 13.19 -20.38 -11.21
C SER A 8 14.13 -21.59 -11.19
N HIS A 9 15.18 -21.55 -12.02
CA HIS A 9 16.23 -22.57 -12.04
C HIS A 9 16.97 -22.64 -10.71
N PHE A 10 17.25 -21.50 -10.07
CA PHE A 10 17.85 -21.47 -8.74
C PHE A 10 16.95 -22.08 -7.66
N LEU A 11 15.65 -21.76 -7.66
CA LEU A 11 14.69 -22.33 -6.71
C LEU A 11 14.53 -23.83 -6.96
N ASP A 12 14.51 -24.28 -8.21
CA ASP A 12 14.59 -25.69 -8.56
C ASP A 12 15.83 -26.33 -8.00
N ALA A 13 16.99 -25.70 -8.11
CA ALA A 13 18.20 -26.25 -7.52
C ALA A 13 18.07 -26.40 -6.00
N ILE A 14 17.53 -25.43 -5.28
CA ILE A 14 17.32 -25.52 -3.83
C ILE A 14 16.33 -26.63 -3.47
N PHE A 15 15.17 -26.67 -4.13
CA PHE A 15 14.05 -27.51 -3.71
C PHE A 15 14.05 -28.91 -4.35
N ARG A 16 14.74 -29.11 -5.47
CA ARG A 16 14.81 -30.39 -6.19
C ARG A 16 16.12 -31.16 -5.97
N ASN A 17 17.26 -30.49 -5.91
CA ASN A 17 18.53 -31.20 -5.81
C ASN A 17 18.79 -31.73 -4.40
N ASP A 18 19.62 -32.76 -4.34
CA ASP A 18 20.10 -33.39 -3.10
C ASP A 18 21.48 -32.83 -2.68
N ASP A 19 22.26 -32.28 -3.62
CA ASP A 19 23.59 -31.72 -3.35
C ASP A 19 23.58 -30.21 -3.04
N PRO A 20 24.15 -29.76 -1.90
CA PRO A 20 24.19 -28.35 -1.52
C PRO A 20 25.36 -27.57 -2.12
N LYS A 21 26.46 -28.24 -2.49
CA LYS A 21 27.67 -27.61 -3.05
C LYS A 21 27.44 -26.75 -4.29
N PRO A 22 26.64 -27.17 -5.30
CA PRO A 22 26.44 -26.34 -6.49
C PRO A 22 25.61 -25.07 -6.19
N LEU A 23 24.79 -25.07 -5.13
CA LEU A 23 23.91 -23.95 -4.83
C LEU A 23 24.67 -22.67 -4.50
N LEU A 24 25.75 -22.78 -3.73
CA LEU A 24 26.57 -21.62 -3.38
C LEU A 24 27.19 -20.96 -4.61
N LYS A 25 27.62 -21.76 -5.58
CA LYS A 25 28.13 -21.25 -6.86
C LYS A 25 27.02 -20.59 -7.69
N MET A 26 25.82 -21.17 -7.67
CA MET A 26 24.67 -20.58 -8.35
C MET A 26 24.29 -19.22 -7.76
N VAL A 27 24.31 -19.05 -6.43
CA VAL A 27 24.03 -17.74 -5.80
C VAL A 27 25.05 -16.70 -6.24
N ILE A 28 26.34 -17.05 -6.32
CA ILE A 28 27.39 -16.12 -6.75
C ILE A 28 27.18 -15.66 -8.19
N ASN A 29 26.68 -16.55 -9.05
CA ASN A 29 26.42 -16.26 -10.45
C ASN A 29 25.07 -15.59 -10.69
N LEU A 30 24.22 -15.49 -9.67
CA LEU A 30 22.91 -14.88 -9.77
C LEU A 30 23.04 -13.38 -9.53
N ASP A 31 22.48 -12.56 -10.44
CA ASP A 31 22.44 -11.10 -10.31
C ASP A 31 21.40 -10.62 -9.27
N GLU A 32 21.34 -11.28 -8.11
CA GLU A 32 20.40 -10.96 -7.03
C GLU A 32 21.15 -10.78 -5.71
N THR A 33 20.65 -9.84 -4.90
CA THR A 33 21.21 -9.66 -3.56
C THR A 33 20.71 -10.76 -2.63
N PRO A 34 21.49 -11.16 -1.61
CA PRO A 34 21.01 -12.09 -0.58
C PRO A 34 19.72 -11.64 0.13
N GLU A 35 19.51 -10.32 0.20
CA GLU A 35 18.32 -9.70 0.79
C GLU A 35 17.06 -9.90 -0.05
N ASP A 36 17.20 -9.96 -1.37
CA ASP A 36 16.11 -10.27 -2.29
C ASP A 36 15.88 -11.78 -2.37
N LEU A 37 16.96 -12.56 -2.39
CA LEU A 37 16.93 -14.02 -2.52
C LEU A 37 16.11 -14.71 -1.42
N ILE A 38 16.27 -14.24 -0.17
CA ILE A 38 15.55 -14.79 0.97
C ILE A 38 14.03 -14.67 0.78
N GLN A 39 13.55 -13.64 0.07
CA GLN A 39 12.12 -13.44 -0.18
C GLN A 39 11.56 -14.45 -1.17
N TRP A 40 12.34 -14.80 -2.20
CA TRP A 40 11.99 -15.85 -3.15
C TRP A 40 11.87 -17.21 -2.48
N ILE A 41 12.83 -17.53 -1.61
CA ILE A 41 12.83 -18.79 -0.85
C ILE A 41 11.64 -18.83 0.11
N ASN A 42 11.40 -17.74 0.86
CA ASN A 42 10.32 -17.68 1.85
C ASN A 42 8.93 -17.86 1.24
N GLU A 43 8.65 -17.21 0.11
CA GLU A 43 7.35 -17.31 -0.57
C GLU A 43 7.06 -18.76 -1.01
N ASN A 44 8.09 -19.45 -1.51
CA ASN A 44 7.94 -20.78 -2.09
C ASN A 44 8.13 -21.91 -1.07
N LEU A 45 8.62 -21.61 0.14
CA LEU A 45 8.91 -22.61 1.16
C LEU A 45 7.67 -23.44 1.54
N PHE A 46 6.52 -22.80 1.67
CA PHE A 46 5.26 -23.45 2.06
C PHE A 46 4.63 -24.28 0.95
N ASN A 47 5.00 -24.02 -0.31
CA ASN A 47 4.56 -24.84 -1.44
C ASN A 47 5.30 -26.19 -1.46
N VAL A 48 6.55 -26.17 -1.00
CA VAL A 48 7.48 -27.31 -1.01
C VAL A 48 7.33 -28.17 0.25
N TYR A 49 7.44 -27.57 1.43
CA TYR A 49 7.48 -28.27 2.71
C TYR A 49 6.11 -28.27 3.41
N ARG A 50 5.77 -29.37 4.09
CA ARG A 50 4.53 -29.50 4.86
C ARG A 50 4.76 -30.18 6.20
N GLY A 51 3.95 -29.84 7.20
CA GLY A 51 3.97 -30.48 8.51
C GLY A 51 5.32 -30.31 9.24
N LYS A 52 5.88 -31.40 9.75
CA LYS A 52 7.12 -31.39 10.55
C LYS A 52 8.36 -31.02 9.73
N ASP A 53 8.35 -31.34 8.43
CA ASP A 53 9.49 -31.09 7.53
C ASP A 53 9.75 -29.58 7.31
N LEU A 54 8.76 -28.72 7.62
CA LEU A 54 8.85 -27.26 7.49
C LEU A 54 9.61 -26.59 8.65
N ILE A 55 9.74 -27.25 9.80
CA ILE A 55 10.27 -26.64 11.02
C ILE A 55 11.74 -26.24 10.85
N LEU A 56 12.57 -27.17 10.37
CA LEU A 56 14.01 -26.95 10.24
C LEU A 56 14.36 -25.94 9.12
N PRO A 57 13.73 -25.99 7.92
CA PRO A 57 13.89 -24.95 6.91
C PRO A 57 13.48 -23.55 7.41
N LEU A 58 12.34 -23.43 8.10
CA LEU A 58 11.92 -22.14 8.68
C LEU A 58 12.90 -21.63 9.73
N TYR A 59 13.43 -22.51 10.57
CA TYR A 59 14.42 -22.15 11.57
C TYR A 59 15.71 -21.61 10.92
N ASN A 60 16.21 -22.29 9.89
CA ASN A 60 17.40 -21.87 9.15
C ASN A 60 17.17 -20.55 8.40
N LEU A 61 16.00 -20.40 7.77
CA LEU A 61 15.61 -19.17 7.09
C LEU A 61 15.46 -17.99 8.05
N SER A 62 14.89 -18.22 9.23
CA SER A 62 14.80 -17.21 10.29
C SER A 62 16.18 -16.78 10.79
N ARG A 63 17.12 -17.72 10.93
CA ARG A 63 18.51 -17.40 11.28
C ARG A 63 19.20 -16.60 10.17
N ALA A 64 18.97 -16.93 8.91
CA ALA A 64 19.48 -16.16 7.78
C ALA A 64 18.97 -14.70 7.82
N ASP A 65 17.68 -14.48 8.09
CA ASP A 65 17.09 -13.14 8.22
C ASP A 65 17.75 -12.32 9.34
N LEU A 66 18.10 -12.93 10.48
CA LEU A 66 18.86 -12.26 11.54
C LEU A 66 20.25 -11.80 11.08
N TYR A 67 20.95 -12.60 10.27
CA TYR A 67 22.24 -12.19 9.70
C TYR A 67 22.08 -11.04 8.71
N LEU A 68 21.05 -11.08 7.86
CA LEU A 68 20.74 -9.98 6.95
C LEU A 68 20.40 -8.69 7.71
N GLY A 69 19.60 -8.77 8.79
CA GLY A 69 19.31 -7.62 9.65
C GLY A 69 20.55 -7.01 10.32
N ARG A 70 21.53 -7.85 10.68
CA ARG A 70 22.83 -7.38 11.18
C ARG A 70 23.68 -6.73 10.09
N VAL A 71 23.64 -7.24 8.86
CA VAL A 71 24.31 -6.61 7.71
C VAL A 71 23.71 -5.24 7.47
N TYR A 72 22.37 -5.14 7.46
CA TYR A 72 21.69 -3.86 7.27
C TYR A 72 22.08 -2.82 8.34
N SER A 73 22.24 -3.25 9.60
CA SER A 73 22.57 -2.35 10.71
C SER A 73 24.05 -1.96 10.76
N ASN A 74 24.96 -2.91 10.53
CA ASN A 74 26.40 -2.74 10.74
C ASN A 74 27.22 -2.63 9.45
N GLN A 75 26.59 -2.79 8.28
CA GLN A 75 27.23 -2.85 6.96
C GLN A 75 28.32 -3.92 6.84
N ASN A 76 28.28 -4.95 7.68
CA ASN A 76 29.22 -6.06 7.63
C ASN A 76 28.75 -7.11 6.61
N TYR A 77 29.10 -6.90 5.35
CA TYR A 77 28.74 -7.79 4.24
C TYR A 77 29.39 -9.19 4.32
N GLY A 78 30.41 -9.39 5.16
CA GLY A 78 30.97 -10.73 5.41
C GLY A 78 29.94 -11.70 6.00
N LEU A 79 28.90 -11.18 6.65
CA LEU A 79 27.79 -11.98 7.18
C LEU A 79 26.87 -12.55 6.09
N TRP A 80 26.94 -12.04 4.85
CA TRP A 80 26.17 -12.60 3.74
C TRP A 80 26.52 -14.05 3.46
N ARG A 81 27.79 -14.45 3.62
CA ARG A 81 28.18 -15.85 3.44
C ARG A 81 27.36 -16.79 4.34
N TYR A 82 27.22 -16.44 5.62
CA TYR A 82 26.44 -17.23 6.58
C TYR A 82 24.94 -17.20 6.28
N ALA A 83 24.41 -16.04 5.86
CA ALA A 83 23.01 -15.93 5.47
C ALA A 83 22.71 -16.82 4.26
N VAL A 84 23.57 -16.77 3.23
CA VAL A 84 23.49 -17.58 2.01
C VAL A 84 23.56 -19.07 2.34
N ASP A 85 24.54 -19.49 3.15
CA ASP A 85 24.68 -20.90 3.55
C ASP A 85 23.42 -21.42 4.25
N LEU A 86 22.82 -20.61 5.14
CA LEU A 86 21.62 -20.99 5.87
C LEU A 86 20.36 -21.01 5.00
N MET A 87 20.17 -20.01 4.13
CA MET A 87 18.97 -19.95 3.27
C MET A 87 19.01 -20.94 2.10
N THR A 88 20.20 -21.41 1.71
CA THR A 88 20.36 -22.41 0.64
C THR A 88 20.47 -23.82 1.21
N ALA A 89 21.67 -24.22 1.67
CA ALA A 89 21.94 -25.55 2.18
C ALA A 89 21.11 -25.86 3.43
N GLY A 90 20.94 -24.89 4.34
CA GLY A 90 20.11 -25.08 5.53
C GLY A 90 18.63 -25.35 5.22
N VAL A 91 18.09 -24.77 4.14
CA VAL A 91 16.71 -25.02 3.69
C VAL A 91 16.60 -26.35 2.94
N GLN A 92 17.66 -26.79 2.26
CA GLN A 92 17.66 -28.02 1.45
C GLN A 92 17.82 -29.31 2.28
N LEU A 93 18.66 -29.30 3.32
CA LEU A 93 19.01 -30.47 4.15
C LEU A 93 17.83 -31.23 4.80
N PRO A 94 16.72 -30.60 5.23
CA PRO A 94 15.68 -31.28 6.02
C PRO A 94 14.78 -32.23 5.23
N LYS A 95 15.04 -32.43 3.94
CA LYS A 95 14.16 -33.18 3.03
C LYS A 95 14.19 -34.69 3.31
N ASN A 96 13.02 -35.24 3.56
CA ASN A 96 12.80 -36.69 3.59
C ASN A 96 12.31 -37.26 2.24
N LYS A 97 11.77 -36.44 1.33
CA LYS A 97 11.18 -36.88 0.04
C LYS A 97 11.40 -35.85 -1.07
N ARG A 98 11.48 -36.33 -2.32
CA ARG A 98 11.43 -35.49 -3.52
C ARG A 98 10.03 -34.92 -3.68
N HIS A 99 9.93 -33.61 -3.84
CA HIS A 99 8.65 -32.92 -4.03
C HIS A 99 8.24 -32.89 -5.50
N ARG A 100 6.93 -32.72 -5.73
CA ARG A 100 6.30 -32.64 -7.05
C ARG A 100 6.84 -31.44 -7.84
N ASP A 101 6.61 -31.39 -9.15
CA ASP A 101 6.81 -30.18 -9.95
C ASP A 101 5.99 -29.02 -9.34
N ILE A 102 6.67 -27.95 -8.95
CA ILE A 102 6.09 -26.78 -8.29
C ILE A 102 6.32 -25.57 -9.19
N GLU A 103 5.26 -24.80 -9.40
CA GLU A 103 5.37 -23.50 -10.05
C GLU A 103 5.81 -22.46 -9.01
N TYR A 104 6.93 -21.78 -9.26
CA TYR A 104 7.45 -20.78 -8.33
C TYR A 104 6.70 -19.46 -8.47
N SER A 105 6.21 -18.97 -7.32
CA SER A 105 5.55 -17.68 -7.21
C SER A 105 6.57 -16.58 -6.97
N THR A 106 6.26 -15.38 -7.47
CA THR A 106 7.05 -14.19 -7.17
C THR A 106 6.77 -13.69 -5.75
N PRO A 107 7.73 -13.04 -5.06
CA PRO A 107 7.53 -12.59 -3.69
C PRO A 107 6.38 -11.60 -3.57
N SER A 108 5.34 -11.98 -2.83
CA SER A 108 4.17 -11.14 -2.57
C SER A 108 4.53 -9.91 -1.72
N ARG A 109 5.61 -10.02 -0.94
CA ARG A 109 6.12 -9.00 -0.02
C ARG A 109 6.41 -7.66 -0.69
N TRP A 110 6.97 -7.66 -1.91
CA TRP A 110 7.29 -6.42 -2.61
C TRP A 110 6.04 -5.62 -2.96
N TYR A 111 5.01 -6.31 -3.45
CA TYR A 111 3.71 -5.70 -3.72
C TYR A 111 3.05 -5.18 -2.43
N MET A 112 3.11 -5.96 -1.35
CA MET A 112 2.60 -5.54 -0.04
C MET A 112 3.34 -4.30 0.48
N LEU A 113 4.67 -4.27 0.40
CA LEU A 113 5.49 -3.15 0.84
C LEU A 113 5.23 -1.91 -0.01
N GLY A 114 5.10 -2.06 -1.33
CA GLY A 114 4.71 -0.97 -2.23
C GLY A 114 3.35 -0.38 -1.87
N ARG A 115 2.35 -1.24 -1.63
CA ARG A 115 1.00 -0.83 -1.20
C ARG A 115 1.03 -0.14 0.17
N ALA A 116 1.78 -0.69 1.13
CA ALA A 116 1.93 -0.11 2.46
C ALA A 116 2.64 1.25 2.42
N LYS A 117 3.70 1.39 1.61
CA LYS A 117 4.42 2.66 1.40
C LYS A 117 3.50 3.72 0.80
N ARG A 118 2.71 3.37 -0.22
CA ARG A 118 1.70 4.26 -0.81
C ARG A 118 0.65 4.69 0.22
N SER A 119 0.08 3.73 0.95
CA SER A 119 -0.92 3.98 2.00
C SER A 119 -0.37 4.90 3.10
N LYS A 120 0.85 4.63 3.58
CA LYS A 120 1.54 5.46 4.58
C LYS A 120 1.78 6.88 4.07
N LYS A 121 2.18 7.05 2.81
CA LYS A 121 2.37 8.37 2.20
C LYS A 121 1.07 9.19 2.20
N ILE A 122 -0.01 8.61 1.69
CA ILE A 122 -1.34 9.26 1.64
C ILE A 122 -1.82 9.58 3.06
N GLY A 123 -1.71 8.63 4.00
CA GLY A 123 -2.09 8.86 5.39
C GLY A 123 -1.28 9.96 6.08
N ASN A 124 0.02 10.09 5.76
CA ASN A 124 0.85 11.19 6.26
C ASN A 124 0.45 12.55 5.67
N GLU A 125 0.08 12.60 4.38
CA GLU A 125 -0.42 13.82 3.73
C GLU A 125 -1.72 14.31 4.38
N VAL A 126 -2.64 13.39 4.70
CA VAL A 126 -3.86 13.70 5.47
C VAL A 126 -3.52 14.25 6.85
N CYS A 127 -2.65 13.56 7.59
CA CYS A 127 -2.26 13.99 8.93
C CYS A 127 -1.60 15.38 8.90
N TYR A 128 -0.84 15.69 7.85
CA TYR A 128 -0.26 17.00 7.64
C TYR A 128 -1.33 18.10 7.42
N LYS A 129 -2.35 17.84 6.60
CA LYS A 129 -3.46 18.79 6.40
C LYS A 129 -4.24 19.05 7.69
N VAL A 130 -4.53 18.00 8.45
CA VAL A 130 -5.17 18.08 9.78
C VAL A 130 -4.30 18.87 10.76
N SER A 131 -3.01 18.53 10.82
CA SER A 131 -2.02 19.22 11.67
C SER A 131 -1.98 20.72 11.37
N LYS A 132 -1.90 21.11 10.10
CA LYS A 132 -1.88 22.51 9.66
C LYS A 132 -3.19 23.24 9.97
N ARG A 133 -4.33 22.58 9.81
CA ARG A 133 -5.65 23.18 10.04
C ARG A 133 -5.93 23.42 11.52
N TYR A 134 -5.56 22.48 12.39
CA TYR A 134 -5.86 22.51 13.82
C TYR A 134 -4.66 22.94 14.69
N ASN A 135 -3.53 23.29 14.07
CA ASN A 135 -2.27 23.65 14.74
C ASN A 135 -1.83 22.62 15.81
N ILE A 136 -1.90 21.33 15.46
CA ILE A 136 -1.47 20.22 16.32
C ILE A 136 -0.28 19.49 15.70
N SER A 137 0.52 18.80 16.52
CA SER A 137 1.63 18.00 15.99
C SER A 137 1.14 16.84 15.11
N MET A 138 1.96 16.41 14.15
CA MET A 138 1.64 15.30 13.25
C MET A 138 1.36 14.00 14.02
N LYS A 139 2.09 13.76 15.13
CA LYS A 139 1.84 12.63 16.03
C LYS A 139 0.44 12.70 16.65
N LYS A 140 0.02 13.88 17.13
CA LYS A 140 -1.32 14.10 17.72
C LYS A 140 -2.42 13.99 16.66
N ALA A 141 -2.19 14.51 15.45
CA ALA A 141 -3.12 14.34 14.33
C ALA A 141 -3.35 12.85 14.01
N LYS A 142 -2.27 12.06 13.96
CA LYS A 142 -2.34 10.63 13.65
C LYS A 142 -2.97 9.79 14.76
N MET A 143 -2.58 10.01 16.02
CA MET A 143 -3.07 9.18 17.13
C MET A 143 -4.46 9.60 17.60
N ASN A 144 -4.74 10.91 17.64
CA ASN A 144 -5.96 11.41 18.27
C ASN A 144 -6.99 11.82 17.22
N ALA A 145 -6.63 12.64 16.23
CA ALA A 145 -7.64 13.19 15.31
C ALA A 145 -8.11 12.18 14.26
N LEU A 146 -7.18 11.46 13.61
CA LEU A 146 -7.47 10.59 12.48
C LEU A 146 -8.50 9.47 12.80
N PRO A 147 -8.44 8.78 13.96
CA PRO A 147 -9.46 7.79 14.31
C PRO A 147 -10.88 8.37 14.42
N TYR A 148 -11.03 9.61 14.92
CA TYR A 148 -12.33 10.26 14.99
C TYR A 148 -12.81 10.71 13.62
N ILE A 149 -11.93 11.32 12.80
CA ILE A 149 -12.26 11.70 11.41
C ILE A 149 -12.74 10.47 10.63
N LYS A 150 -12.07 9.33 10.80
CA LYS A 150 -12.49 8.07 10.18
C LYS A 150 -13.90 7.64 10.60
N LYS A 151 -14.23 7.75 11.90
CA LYS A 151 -15.58 7.44 12.41
C LYS A 151 -16.65 8.41 11.91
N LEU A 152 -16.28 9.69 11.69
CA LEU A 152 -17.21 10.70 11.18
C LEU A 152 -17.50 10.52 9.67
N CYS A 153 -16.61 9.87 8.92
CA CYS A 153 -16.76 9.64 7.47
C CYS A 153 -17.78 8.54 7.09
N THR A 154 -18.74 8.21 7.95
CA THR A 154 -19.81 7.24 7.65
C THR A 154 -20.92 7.84 6.78
N ASP A 155 -21.29 9.09 7.02
CA ASP A 155 -22.42 9.74 6.36
C ASP A 155 -21.97 10.54 5.14
N LYS A 156 -22.82 10.62 4.11
CA LYS A 156 -22.51 11.40 2.89
C LYS A 156 -22.24 12.87 3.20
N HIS A 157 -23.06 13.47 4.08
CA HIS A 157 -22.96 14.89 4.43
C HIS A 157 -21.67 15.22 5.16
N THR A 158 -21.27 14.40 6.14
CA THR A 158 -20.02 14.60 6.87
C THR A 158 -18.81 14.40 5.97
N LEU A 159 -18.86 13.44 5.05
CA LEU A 159 -17.79 13.18 4.08
C LEU A 159 -17.55 14.39 3.15
N ILE A 160 -18.61 15.05 2.68
CA ILE A 160 -18.54 16.29 1.91
C ILE A 160 -17.97 17.43 2.75
N GLY A 161 -18.45 17.58 3.99
CA GLY A 161 -17.99 18.62 4.91
C GLY A 161 -16.50 18.50 5.21
N ILE A 162 -16.04 17.30 5.55
CA ILE A 162 -14.63 16.99 5.84
C ILE A 162 -13.75 17.22 4.61
N LYS A 163 -14.18 16.81 3.41
CA LYS A 163 -13.43 17.09 2.17
C LYS A 163 -13.21 18.59 1.99
N LYS A 164 -14.27 19.39 2.16
CA LYS A 164 -14.23 20.84 1.99
C LYS A 164 -13.38 21.51 3.07
N GLU A 165 -13.51 21.08 4.32
CA GLU A 165 -12.80 21.68 5.44
C GLU A 165 -11.29 21.40 5.38
N LEU A 166 -10.90 20.15 5.13
CA LEU A 166 -9.51 19.74 5.13
C LEU A 166 -8.85 19.84 3.75
N ASN A 167 -9.60 20.23 2.72
CA ASN A 167 -9.18 20.23 1.31
C ASN A 167 -8.55 18.89 0.91
N LEU A 168 -9.27 17.80 1.20
CA LEU A 168 -8.80 16.43 0.93
C LEU A 168 -9.01 16.05 -0.54
N LYS A 169 -8.07 15.27 -1.07
CA LYS A 169 -8.24 14.61 -2.36
C LYS A 169 -9.18 13.42 -2.21
N GLU A 170 -9.81 12.98 -3.30
CA GLU A 170 -10.68 11.79 -3.30
C GLU A 170 -9.94 10.53 -2.85
N GLU A 171 -8.67 10.38 -3.25
CA GLU A 171 -7.83 9.25 -2.86
C GLU A 171 -7.52 9.22 -1.36
N GLU A 172 -7.29 10.40 -0.78
CA GLU A 172 -7.06 10.56 0.65
C GLU A 172 -8.33 10.21 1.44
N LEU A 173 -9.48 10.67 0.94
CA LEU A 173 -10.78 10.42 1.57
C LEU A 173 -11.16 8.93 1.52
N ALA A 174 -10.94 8.27 0.39
CA ALA A 174 -11.12 6.82 0.22
C ALA A 174 -10.27 6.02 1.20
N LEU A 175 -9.00 6.43 1.38
CA LEU A 175 -8.08 5.76 2.29
C LEU A 175 -8.52 5.87 3.76
N ILE A 176 -9.04 7.03 4.17
CA ILE A 176 -9.50 7.28 5.54
C ILE A 176 -10.81 6.53 5.82
N SER A 177 -11.81 6.70 4.95
CA SER A 177 -13.15 6.15 5.15
C SER A 177 -13.18 4.63 4.97
N GLY A 178 -12.25 4.07 4.19
CA GLY A 178 -12.29 2.66 3.77
C GLY A 178 -13.37 2.38 2.73
N ILE A 179 -14.00 3.42 2.18
CA ILE A 179 -15.00 3.33 1.14
C ILE A 179 -14.30 3.31 -0.22
N LYS A 180 -14.86 2.54 -1.16
CA LYS A 180 -14.41 2.47 -2.55
C LYS A 180 -14.40 3.87 -3.19
N LYS A 181 -13.35 4.16 -3.97
CA LYS A 181 -13.17 5.47 -4.62
C LYS A 181 -14.32 5.80 -5.56
N GLU A 182 -14.84 4.80 -6.27
CA GLU A 182 -15.92 4.98 -7.26
C GLU A 182 -17.21 5.54 -6.62
N TYR A 183 -17.52 5.10 -5.40
CA TYR A 183 -18.68 5.57 -4.64
C TYR A 183 -18.49 7.00 -4.13
N ILE A 184 -17.27 7.36 -3.77
CA ILE A 184 -16.95 8.73 -3.36
C ILE A 184 -17.11 9.68 -4.54
N ASP A 185 -16.62 9.28 -5.72
CA ASP A 185 -16.73 10.08 -6.93
C ASP A 185 -18.19 10.27 -7.37
N SER A 186 -19.05 9.26 -7.20
CA SER A 186 -20.48 9.40 -7.49
C SER A 186 -21.18 10.40 -6.56
N ILE A 187 -20.87 10.37 -5.26
CA ILE A 187 -21.41 11.35 -4.29
C ILE A 187 -21.03 12.78 -4.67
N PHE A 188 -19.79 12.99 -5.11
CA PHE A 188 -19.35 14.34 -5.49
C PHE A 188 -19.95 14.80 -6.82
N LYS A 189 -20.14 13.90 -7.79
CA LYS A 189 -20.87 14.20 -9.03
C LYS A 189 -22.34 14.53 -8.78
N GLU A 190 -22.99 13.84 -7.84
CA GLU A 190 -24.36 14.16 -7.41
C GLU A 190 -24.43 15.57 -6.82
N LYS A 191 -23.46 15.93 -5.97
CA LYS A 191 -23.43 17.25 -5.35
C LYS A 191 -23.13 18.39 -6.33
N THR A 192 -22.20 18.21 -7.28
CA THR A 192 -21.91 19.25 -8.28
C THR A 192 -23.13 19.56 -9.13
N LYS A 193 -23.88 18.53 -9.55
CA LYS A 193 -25.15 18.68 -10.28
C LYS A 193 -26.21 19.41 -9.46
N PHE A 194 -26.31 19.10 -8.16
CA PHE A 194 -27.22 19.79 -7.27
C PHE A 194 -26.86 21.28 -7.13
N ASP A 195 -25.58 21.58 -6.88
CA ASP A 195 -25.11 22.97 -6.72
C ASP A 195 -25.25 23.79 -8.02
N GLU A 196 -25.16 23.16 -9.20
CA GLU A 196 -25.44 23.77 -10.51
C GLU A 196 -26.93 24.06 -10.72
N ASN A 197 -27.81 23.08 -10.46
CA ASN A 197 -29.26 23.26 -10.55
C ASN A 197 -29.78 24.33 -9.57
N THR A 198 -29.17 24.43 -8.38
CA THR A 198 -29.54 25.45 -7.37
C THR A 198 -29.12 26.85 -7.81
N LYS A 199 -28.00 26.97 -8.54
CA LYS A 199 -27.57 28.25 -9.12
C LYS A 199 -28.45 28.66 -10.29
N GLU A 200 -28.83 27.74 -11.17
CA GLU A 200 -29.72 28.03 -12.30
C GLU A 200 -31.12 28.46 -11.87
N THR A 201 -31.67 27.82 -10.84
CA THR A 201 -32.95 28.22 -10.22
C THR A 201 -32.86 29.59 -9.54
N ALA A 202 -31.77 29.87 -8.80
CA ALA A 202 -31.54 31.18 -8.19
C ALA A 202 -31.31 32.31 -9.22
N ILE A 203 -30.78 32.00 -10.40
CA ILE A 203 -30.61 32.98 -11.50
C ILE A 203 -31.96 33.29 -12.17
N LYS A 204 -32.80 32.28 -12.41
CA LYS A 204 -34.16 32.46 -12.98
C LYS A 204 -35.09 33.26 -12.07
N GLU A 205 -35.01 33.08 -10.75
CA GLU A 205 -35.79 33.87 -9.79
C GLU A 205 -35.34 35.34 -9.72
N LYS A 206 -34.06 35.62 -9.97
CA LYS A 206 -33.52 36.99 -10.03
C LYS A 206 -33.87 37.69 -11.35
N SER A 207 -33.91 37.00 -12.48
CA SER A 207 -34.33 37.58 -13.76
C SER A 207 -35.84 37.86 -13.80
N GLY A 208 -36.67 36.96 -13.25
CA GLY A 208 -38.13 37.19 -13.17
C GLY A 208 -38.54 38.36 -12.27
N LYS A 209 -37.76 38.69 -11.22
CA LYS A 209 -37.98 39.89 -10.39
C LYS A 209 -37.51 41.19 -11.05
N ALA A 210 -36.62 41.13 -12.04
CA ALA A 210 -36.16 42.29 -12.79
C ALA A 210 -37.15 42.67 -13.91
N GLU A 211 -37.80 41.68 -14.54
CA GLU A 211 -38.81 41.90 -15.58
C GLU A 211 -40.16 42.41 -15.03
N GLN A 212 -40.46 42.18 -13.74
CA GLN A 212 -41.70 42.65 -13.09
C GLN A 212 -41.66 44.10 -12.60
N ARG A 213 -40.50 44.78 -12.62
CA ARG A 213 -40.42 46.22 -12.30
C ARG A 213 -40.64 47.02 -13.58
N SER A 214 -41.90 47.33 -13.91
CA SER A 214 -42.20 48.26 -15.00
C SER A 214 -41.83 49.69 -14.61
N ILE A 215 -41.50 50.53 -15.61
CA ILE A 215 -41.13 51.96 -15.46
C ILE A 215 -42.19 52.77 -14.67
N SER A 216 -43.41 52.24 -14.50
CA SER A 216 -44.50 52.77 -13.70
C SER A 216 -44.30 52.73 -12.17
N ASP A 217 -43.36 51.92 -11.66
CA ASP A 217 -43.17 51.70 -10.22
C ASP A 217 -42.19 52.70 -9.57
N PHE A 218 -41.59 53.58 -10.36
CA PHE A 218 -40.74 54.66 -9.84
C PHE A 218 -41.62 55.88 -9.53
N PRO A 219 -41.61 56.40 -8.28
CA PRO A 219 -42.42 57.55 -7.92
C PRO A 219 -42.05 58.75 -8.82
N PRO A 220 -43.03 59.51 -9.33
CA PRO A 220 -42.76 60.63 -10.21
C PRO A 220 -41.89 61.64 -9.46
N TYR A 221 -40.76 62.02 -10.09
CA TYR A 221 -39.88 63.06 -9.57
C TYR A 221 -40.69 64.32 -9.30
N ILE A 222 -40.72 64.75 -8.03
CA ILE A 222 -41.32 66.02 -7.63
C ILE A 222 -40.47 67.14 -8.24
N ARG A 223 -41.12 68.07 -8.93
CA ARG A 223 -40.52 69.20 -9.64
C ARG A 223 -40.08 70.30 -8.69
#